data_AF-A0A699Z0A2-F1
#
_entry.id   AF-A0A699Z0A2-F1
#
_cell.length_a   1.000
_cell.length_b   1.000
_cell.length_c   1.000
_cell.angle_alpha   90.00
_cell.angle_beta   90.00
_cell.angle_gamma   90.00
#
_symmetry.space_group_name_H-M   'P 1'
#
loop_
_entity.id
_entity.type
_entity.pdbx_description
1 polymer ?
#
loop_
_entity_poly.entity_id
_entity_poly.type
_entity_poly.pdbx_seq_one_letter_code
_entity_poly.pdbx_strand_id
1 'polypeptide(L)'
;MWQLLNGLNYLHQNWIMHRDLKPSNVLVMAHDDSDPDSQGRVRVADFGLARIFQAPLRSLAENGIVVTIWSAAWPQPVQCQLLGQAP
;
A
#
# COMPACT_ATOMS: atom_id res chain seq x y z
N MET A 1 -8.38 -13.68 7.22
CA MET A 1 -8.86 -12.29 7.03
C MET A 1 -8.06 -11.23 7.80
N TRP A 2 -7.44 -11.55 8.95
CA TRP A 2 -6.76 -10.57 9.83
C TRP A 2 -5.66 -9.73 9.15
N GLN A 3 -4.72 -10.36 8.43
CA GLN A 3 -3.59 -9.67 7.81
C GLN A 3 -4.02 -8.57 6.82
N LEU A 4 -5.06 -8.84 6.03
CA LEU A 4 -5.61 -7.86 5.08
C LEU A 4 -6.19 -6.65 5.80
N LEU A 5 -6.98 -6.87 6.85
CA LEU A 5 -7.58 -5.79 7.64
C LEU A 5 -6.51 -4.95 8.35
N ASN A 6 -5.45 -5.58 8.86
CA ASN A 6 -4.30 -4.85 9.41
C ASN A 6 -3.59 -4.02 8.35
N GLY A 7 -3.37 -4.56 7.15
CA GLY A 7 -2.79 -3.81 6.03
C GLY A 7 -3.65 -2.59 5.66
N LEU A 8 -4.97 -2.75 5.57
CA LEU A 8 -5.89 -1.63 5.31
C LEU A 8 -5.91 -0.61 6.45
N ASN A 9 -5.90 -1.06 7.70
CA ASN A 9 -5.84 -0.19 8.86
C ASN A 9 -4.56 0.66 8.84
N TYR A 10 -3.42 0.06 8.49
CA TYR A 10 -2.16 0.79 8.29
C TYR A 10 -2.29 1.86 7.20
N LEU A 11 -2.91 1.55 6.06
CA LEU A 11 -3.16 2.55 5.00
C LEU A 11 -4.01 3.71 5.52
N HIS A 12 -5.10 3.42 6.23
CA HIS A 12 -6.01 4.44 6.75
C HIS A 12 -5.37 5.31 7.84
N GLN A 13 -4.50 4.74 8.69
CA GLN A 13 -3.70 5.51 9.66
C GLN A 13 -2.74 6.48 8.98
N ASN A 14 -2.31 6.17 7.75
CA ASN A 14 -1.47 7.02 6.91
C ASN A 14 -2.28 7.85 5.91
N TRP A 15 -3.60 7.98 6.12
CA TRP A 15 -4.49 8.78 5.26
C TRP A 15 -4.57 8.30 3.82
N ILE A 16 -4.27 7.03 3.53
CA ILE A 16 -4.29 6.45 2.18
C ILE A 16 -5.55 5.60 2.01
N MET A 17 -6.38 5.94 1.04
CA MET A 17 -7.52 5.13 0.62
C MET A 17 -7.14 4.34 -0.63
N HIS A 18 -7.23 3.00 -0.58
CA HIS A 18 -6.83 2.13 -1.68
C HIS A 18 -7.70 2.25 -2.94
N ARG A 19 -9.02 2.33 -2.76
CA ARG A 19 -10.08 2.48 -3.79
C ARG A 19 -10.23 1.37 -4.85
N ASP A 20 -9.25 0.48 -5.04
CA ASP A 20 -9.39 -0.68 -5.94
C ASP A 20 -9.09 -2.00 -5.22
N LEU A 21 -9.78 -2.23 -4.10
CA LEU A 21 -9.59 -3.45 -3.33
C LEU A 21 -10.40 -4.59 -3.95
N LYS A 22 -9.68 -5.53 -4.57
CA LYS A 22 -10.22 -6.73 -5.20
C LYS A 22 -9.26 -7.91 -4.98
N PRO A 23 -9.71 -9.17 -5.08
CA PRO A 23 -8.85 -10.33 -4.82
C PRO A 23 -7.57 -10.36 -5.67
N SER A 24 -7.60 -9.85 -6.91
CA SER A 24 -6.41 -9.76 -7.76
C SER A 24 -5.33 -8.78 -7.25
N ASN A 25 -5.70 -7.87 -6.34
CA ASN A 25 -4.82 -6.86 -5.74
C ASN A 25 -4.40 -7.25 -4.31
N VAL A 26 -4.67 -8.50 -3.90
CA VAL A 26 -4.25 -9.07 -2.62
C VAL A 26 -3.22 -10.16 -2.92
N LEU A 27 -1.96 -9.86 -2.66
CA LEU A 27 -0.85 -10.77 -2.92
C LEU A 27 -0.65 -11.72 -1.75
N VAL A 28 -0.42 -12.99 -2.05
CA VAL A 28 -0.01 -14.01 -1.09
C VAL A 28 1.41 -14.40 -1.42
N MET A 29 2.32 -14.18 -0.47
CA MET A 29 3.73 -14.48 -0.63
C MET A 29 3.94 -15.99 -0.67
N ALA A 30 4.69 -16.45 -1.68
CA ALA A 30 5.18 -17.83 -1.75
C ALA A 30 6.31 -18.05 -0.75
N HIS A 31 6.70 -19.31 -0.56
CA HIS A 31 7.88 -19.65 0.23
C HIS A 31 9.12 -19.06 -0.42
N ASP A 32 9.86 -18.28 0.35
CA ASP A 32 11.14 -17.69 -0.01
C ASP A 32 12.23 -18.29 0.89
N ASP A 33 13.25 -18.89 0.30
CA ASP A 33 14.36 -19.51 1.04
C ASP A 33 15.16 -18.49 1.87
N SER A 34 15.04 -17.19 1.55
CA SER A 34 15.67 -16.09 2.29
C SER A 34 14.85 -15.57 3.47
N ASP A 35 13.54 -15.85 3.51
CA ASP A 35 12.64 -15.48 4.60
C ASP A 35 11.69 -16.67 4.89
N PRO A 36 12.04 -17.57 5.83
CA PRO A 36 11.26 -18.79 6.08
C PRO A 36 9.84 -18.52 6.57
N ASP A 37 9.56 -17.32 7.08
CA ASP A 37 8.24 -16.88 7.53
C ASP A 37 7.45 -16.17 6.42
N SER A 38 7.97 -16.10 5.19
CA SER A 38 7.33 -15.43 4.05
C SER A 38 6.05 -16.14 3.59
N GLN A 39 6.01 -17.47 3.70
CA GLN A 39 4.92 -18.27 3.16
C GLN A 39 3.57 -17.88 3.77
N GLY A 40 2.61 -17.52 2.92
CA GLY A 40 1.26 -17.19 3.34
C GLY A 40 1.09 -15.80 3.96
N ARG A 41 2.13 -14.93 3.93
CA ARG A 41 1.95 -13.51 4.25
C ARG A 41 1.11 -12.83 3.16
N VAL A 42 0.09 -12.09 3.59
CA VAL A 42 -0.76 -11.28 2.72
C VAL A 42 -0.25 -9.85 2.63
N ARG A 43 -0.18 -9.30 1.41
CA ARG A 43 0.18 -7.90 1.13
C ARG A 43 -0.84 -7.27 0.18
N VAL A 44 -1.14 -5.99 0.38
CA VAL A 44 -2.01 -5.21 -0.51
C VAL A 44 -1.16 -4.60 -1.62
N ALA A 45 -1.63 -4.68 -2.86
CA ALA A 45 -0.92 -4.20 -4.05
C ALA A 45 -1.82 -3.35 -4.96
N ASP A 46 -1.19 -2.70 -5.95
CA ASP A 46 -1.84 -1.85 -6.95
C ASP A 46 -2.52 -0.60 -6.38
N PHE A 47 -1.68 0.39 -6.09
CA PHE A 47 -2.09 1.71 -5.58
C PHE A 47 -2.37 2.72 -6.70
N GLY A 48 -2.51 2.31 -7.96
CA GLY A 48 -2.70 3.25 -9.08
C GLY A 48 -3.95 4.12 -8.93
N LEU A 49 -4.97 3.60 -8.26
CA LEU A 49 -6.19 4.33 -7.90
C LEU A 49 -6.18 4.85 -6.46
N ALA A 50 -5.13 4.63 -5.67
CA ALA A 50 -5.12 5.09 -4.29
C ALA A 50 -5.03 6.62 -4.18
N ARG A 51 -5.62 7.18 -3.12
CA ARG A 51 -5.67 8.63 -2.87
C ARG A 51 -5.46 8.95 -1.41
N ILE A 52 -4.84 10.10 -1.15
CA ILE A 52 -4.80 10.64 0.19
C ILE A 52 -6.16 11.24 0.53
N PHE A 53 -6.65 11.00 1.75
CA PHE A 53 -7.81 11.66 2.32
C PHE A 53 -7.37 12.29 3.65
N GLN A 54 -7.28 13.62 3.72
CA GLN A 54 -6.95 14.33 4.96
C GLN A 54 -8.10 15.26 5.34
N ALA A 55 -8.18 15.65 6.62
CA ALA A 55 -9.12 16.65 7.08
C ALA A 55 -8.52 18.07 6.91
N PRO A 56 -9.27 19.05 6.36
CA PRO A 56 -10.64 18.95 5.86
C PRO A 56 -10.69 18.14 4.55
N LEU A 57 -11.75 17.33 4.39
CA LEU A 57 -11.94 16.50 3.20
C LEU A 57 -12.00 17.40 1.96
N ARG A 58 -11.00 17.26 1.08
CA ARG A 58 -10.97 17.93 -0.23
C ARG A 58 -11.55 17.00 -1.30
N SER A 59 -11.94 17.59 -2.43
CA SER A 59 -12.41 16.84 -3.58
C SER A 59 -11.40 15.75 -3.95
N LEU A 60 -11.85 14.53 -4.24
CA LEU A 60 -10.96 13.45 -4.65
C LEU A 60 -10.19 13.77 -5.95
N ALA A 61 -10.67 14.71 -6.76
CA ALA A 61 -9.98 15.20 -7.94
C ALA A 61 -8.77 16.10 -7.57
N GLU A 62 -8.79 16.72 -6.40
CA GLU A 62 -7.71 17.59 -5.89
C GLU A 62 -6.68 16.80 -5.07
N ASN A 63 -7.06 15.61 -4.59
CA ASN A 63 -6.16 14.73 -3.85
C ASN A 63 -5.21 14.06 -4.84
N GLY A 64 -3.91 14.34 -4.70
CA GLY A 64 -2.86 13.82 -5.59
C GLY A 64 -2.83 12.29 -5.70
N ILE A 65 -2.16 11.81 -6.74
CA ILE A 65 -2.00 10.37 -7.00
C ILE A 65 -0.99 9.81 -6.00
N VAL A 66 -1.34 8.70 -5.35
CA VAL A 66 -0.41 7.93 -4.51
C VAL A 66 0.29 6.90 -5.39
N VAL A 67 1.61 6.78 -5.23
CA VAL A 67 2.43 5.77 -5.91
C VAL A 67 3.19 4.93 -4.90
N THR A 68 3.44 3.68 -5.27
CA THR A 68 4.29 2.76 -4.53
C THR A 68 5.71 2.87 -5.08
N ILE A 69 6.65 3.37 -4.27
CA ILE A 69 8.06 3.42 -4.66
C ILE A 69 8.73 2.15 -4.13
N TRP A 70 9.21 1.33 -5.06
CA TRP A 70 10.09 0.20 -4.75
C TRP A 70 11.52 0.70 -4.87
N SER A 71 12.20 0.92 -3.74
CA SER A 71 13.64 1.14 -3.77
C SER A 71 14.31 -0.18 -4.17
N ALA A 72 15.16 -0.16 -5.20
CA ALA A 72 15.95 -1.33 -5.59
C ALA A 72 16.98 -1.74 -4.50
N ALA A 73 17.12 -0.94 -3.44
CA ALA A 73 17.92 -1.24 -2.27
C ALA A 73 17.07 -1.98 -1.20
N TRP A 74 17.21 -3.31 -1.15
CA TRP A 74 16.92 -4.07 0.07
C TRP A 74 17.80 -3.53 1.22
N PRO A 75 17.29 -3.35 2.45
CA PRO A 75 16.03 -3.83 3.03
C PRO A 75 15.05 -2.68 3.34
N GLN A 76 14.83 -1.74 2.43
CA GLN A 76 13.92 -0.63 2.71
C GLN A 76 12.44 -1.02 2.59
N PRO A 77 11.58 -0.63 3.54
CA PRO A 77 10.15 -0.88 3.45
C PRO A 77 9.55 -0.17 2.25
N VAL A 78 8.55 -0.80 1.64
CA VAL A 78 7.73 -0.20 0.59
C VAL A 78 7.10 1.08 1.14
N GLN A 79 7.47 2.22 0.58
CA GLN A 79 6.88 3.52 0.95
C GLN A 79 5.81 3.92 -0.10
N CYS A 80 4.62 4.27 0.40
CA CYS A 80 3.56 4.86 -0.40
C CYS A 80 3.59 6.38 -0.18
N GLN A 81 3.81 7.15 -1.23
CA GLN A 81 3.95 8.60 -1.18
C GLN A 81 3.16 9.27 -2.31
N LEU A 82 2.92 10.58 -2.18
CA LEU A 82 2.33 11.37 -3.26
C LEU A 82 3.31 11.47 -4.42
N LEU A 83 2.81 11.27 -5.64
CA LEU A 83 3.58 11.51 -6.85
C LEU A 83 4.08 12.96 -6.86
N GLY A 84 5.40 13.15 -6.83
CA GLY A 84 6.04 14.47 -6.85
C GLY A 84 6.43 15.02 -5.47
N GLN A 85 6.21 14.29 -4.38
CA GLN A 85 6.82 14.61 -3.08
C GLN A 85 8.11 13.80 -2.89
N ALA A 86 9.17 14.47 -2.43
CA ALA A 86 10.43 13.80 -2.07
C ALA A 86 10.21 12.90 -0.83
N PRO A 87 10.97 11.80 -0.70
CA PRO A 87 10.86 10.89 0.44
C PRO A 87 11.26 11.51 1.77
#